data_AF-A0AA42BQK9-F1
#
_entry.id   AF-A0AA42BQK9-F1
#
_cell.length_a   1.000
_cell.length_b   1.000
_cell.length_c   1.000
_cell.angle_alpha   90.00
_cell.angle_beta   90.00
_cell.angle_gamma   90.00
#
_symmetry.space_group_name_H-M   'P 1'
#
loop_
_entity.id
_entity.type
_entity.pdbx_description
1 polymer ?
#
loop_
_entity_poly.entity_id
_entity_poly.type
_entity_poly.pdbx_seq_one_letter_code
_entity_poly.pdbx_strand_id
1 'polypeptide(L)'
;MRIMLALLLLLLSGCSKGQQNVIIDWADVVHITNTSYDGAQNSVLTDPALAGEELGTVKFKMADNVKDPSYRIKNGDATFLEKGTKLYAINGAPRWLAVKDEKAIHGYHLYYARKKSEEGYLWGYDALDKKKIQKVELYKEDRDQRKQLVRTVSEPDLTRFLSLLERSVPDDSAIISSETTDFARFHIIVYTDSPVAPGYILFRSDGQYIWAPDDQRRLPPEISGFIQ
;
A
#
# COMPACT_ATOMS: atom_id res chain seq x y z
N MET A 1 17.97 47.11 -46.08
CA MET A 1 18.79 45.89 -45.86
C MET A 1 19.24 45.66 -44.41
N ARG A 2 19.25 46.66 -43.51
CA ARG A 2 19.58 46.47 -42.07
C ARG A 2 18.42 45.97 -41.20
N ILE A 3 17.17 46.32 -41.52
CA ILE A 3 15.96 45.91 -40.78
C ILE A 3 15.59 44.43 -41.04
N MET A 4 15.83 43.95 -42.26
CA MET A 4 15.55 42.57 -42.66
C MET A 4 16.53 41.55 -42.03
N LEU A 5 17.74 41.99 -41.67
CA LEU A 5 18.72 41.16 -40.94
C LEU A 5 18.37 41.03 -39.45
N ALA A 6 17.73 42.05 -38.87
CA ALA A 6 17.29 42.04 -37.47
C ALA A 6 16.07 41.12 -37.23
N LEU A 7 15.14 41.03 -38.19
CA LEU A 7 14.02 40.07 -38.12
C LEU A 7 14.48 38.61 -38.26
N LEU A 8 15.54 38.34 -39.03
CA LEU A 8 16.05 36.98 -39.25
C LEU A 8 16.75 36.42 -37.99
N LEU A 9 17.40 37.28 -37.20
CA LEU A 9 18.07 36.91 -35.95
C LEU A 9 17.08 36.60 -34.81
N LEU A 10 15.88 37.21 -34.81
CA LEU A 10 14.83 36.94 -33.83
C LEU A 10 14.14 35.58 -34.05
N LEU A 11 14.24 35.00 -35.25
CA LEU A 11 13.68 33.67 -35.57
C LEU A 11 14.60 32.51 -35.17
N LEU A 12 15.86 32.79 -34.80
CA LEU A 12 16.85 31.78 -34.38
C LEU A 12 16.88 31.55 -32.86
N SER A 13 16.12 32.34 -32.08
CA SER A 13 15.92 32.14 -30.63
C SER A 13 14.86 31.06 -30.33
N GLY A 14 14.79 30.02 -31.15
CA GLY A 14 14.01 28.83 -30.85
C GLY A 14 14.71 28.09 -29.72
N CYS A 15 14.24 28.26 -28.49
CA CYS A 15 14.70 27.52 -27.33
C CYS A 15 14.83 26.04 -27.69
N SER A 16 16.06 25.53 -27.74
CA SER A 16 16.30 24.10 -27.62
C SER A 16 15.69 23.71 -26.27
N LYS A 17 14.54 23.03 -26.29
CA LYS A 17 14.11 22.24 -25.14
C LYS A 17 15.18 21.17 -24.98
N GLY A 18 16.24 21.53 -24.25
CA GLY A 18 17.22 20.58 -23.78
C GLY A 18 16.44 19.45 -23.14
N GLN A 19 16.82 18.21 -23.44
CA GLN A 19 16.29 17.04 -22.75
C GLN A 19 16.53 17.24 -21.26
N GLN A 20 15.56 17.83 -20.57
CA GLN A 20 15.53 17.84 -19.12
C GLN A 20 15.26 16.40 -18.74
N ASN A 21 16.24 15.75 -18.14
CA ASN A 21 16.06 14.47 -17.50
C ASN A 21 15.19 14.71 -16.26
N VAL A 22 13.88 14.65 -16.44
CA VAL A 22 12.92 14.72 -15.34
C VAL A 22 12.85 13.33 -14.71
N ILE A 23 13.16 13.27 -13.42
CA ILE A 23 12.87 12.11 -12.58
C ILE A 23 11.49 12.36 -11.98
N ILE A 24 10.54 11.47 -12.28
CA ILE A 24 9.18 11.54 -11.73
C ILE A 24 9.12 10.53 -10.58
N ASP A 25 8.80 11.01 -9.39
CA ASP A 25 8.46 10.15 -8.26
C ASP A 25 6.99 9.75 -8.37
N TRP A 26 6.73 8.45 -8.35
CA TRP A 26 5.41 7.91 -8.68
C TRP A 26 4.70 7.37 -7.44
N ALA A 27 3.44 7.77 -7.25
CA ALA A 27 2.51 7.02 -6.42
C ALA A 27 2.01 5.76 -7.14
N ASP A 28 1.74 4.69 -6.39
CA ASP A 28 1.12 3.48 -6.94
C ASP A 28 -0.35 3.76 -7.30
N VAL A 29 -0.64 3.89 -8.59
CA VAL A 29 -1.95 4.26 -9.11
C VAL A 29 -2.30 3.38 -10.29
N VAL A 30 -3.57 2.99 -10.37
CA VAL A 30 -4.17 2.40 -11.58
C VAL A 30 -5.39 3.21 -11.98
N HIS A 31 -5.56 3.46 -13.29
CA HIS A 31 -6.77 4.10 -13.81
C HIS A 31 -7.50 3.14 -14.74
N ILE A 32 -8.61 2.59 -14.27
CA ILE A 32 -9.47 1.66 -15.03
C ILE A 32 -10.93 2.11 -14.90
N THR A 33 -11.75 1.84 -15.92
CA THR A 33 -13.18 2.21 -15.94
C THR A 33 -13.43 3.68 -15.55
N ASN A 34 -12.61 4.60 -16.05
CA ASN A 34 -12.64 6.04 -15.74
C ASN A 34 -12.51 6.40 -14.25
N THR A 35 -11.97 5.49 -13.44
CA THR A 35 -11.76 5.67 -12.00
C THR A 35 -10.28 5.45 -11.69
N SER A 36 -9.69 6.35 -10.91
CA SER A 36 -8.33 6.15 -10.38
C SER A 36 -8.41 5.42 -9.05
N TYR A 37 -7.50 4.49 -8.85
CA TYR A 37 -7.36 3.73 -7.62
C TYR A 37 -5.93 3.84 -7.12
N ASP A 38 -5.78 3.98 -5.81
CA ASP A 38 -4.50 4.09 -5.11
C ASP A 38 -4.13 2.74 -4.51
N GLY A 39 -2.85 2.37 -4.60
CA GLY A 39 -2.33 1.13 -4.02
C GLY A 39 -2.53 1.11 -2.50
N ALA A 40 -3.19 0.08 -1.99
CA ALA A 40 -3.49 -0.11 -0.57
C ALA A 40 -2.50 -1.10 0.04
N GLN A 41 -1.30 -0.61 0.38
CA GLN A 41 -0.14 -1.45 0.74
C GLN A 41 -0.38 -2.39 1.93
N ASN A 42 -1.21 -2.00 2.89
CA ASN A 42 -1.46 -2.77 4.10
C ASN A 42 -2.90 -3.28 4.16
N SER A 43 -3.54 -3.57 3.02
CA SER A 43 -4.89 -4.14 3.01
C SER A 43 -4.88 -5.53 2.38
N VAL A 44 -5.66 -6.44 2.95
CA VAL A 44 -5.69 -7.86 2.56
C VAL A 44 -7.09 -8.28 2.16
N LEU A 45 -7.21 -9.00 1.05
CA LEU A 45 -8.46 -9.66 0.66
C LEU A 45 -8.71 -10.81 1.63
N THR A 46 -9.83 -10.81 2.35
CA THR A 46 -10.04 -11.77 3.44
C THR A 46 -10.22 -13.22 2.96
N ASP A 47 -10.72 -13.39 1.74
CA ASP A 47 -10.86 -14.67 1.06
C ASP A 47 -10.60 -14.47 -0.45
N PRO A 48 -9.62 -15.17 -1.06
CA PRO A 48 -9.38 -15.14 -2.51
C PRO A 48 -10.63 -15.36 -3.37
N ALA A 49 -11.62 -16.13 -2.90
CA ALA A 49 -12.87 -16.38 -3.60
C ALA A 49 -13.75 -15.13 -3.76
N LEU A 50 -13.46 -14.05 -3.02
CA LEU A 50 -14.13 -12.76 -3.15
C LEU A 50 -13.61 -11.95 -4.34
N ALA A 51 -12.50 -12.35 -4.98
CA ALA A 51 -12.10 -11.79 -6.26
C ALA A 51 -13.16 -12.17 -7.32
N GLY A 52 -13.89 -11.17 -7.78
CA GLY A 52 -15.00 -11.30 -8.70
C GLY A 52 -14.59 -11.27 -10.16
N GLU A 53 -15.43 -10.65 -10.97
CA GLU A 53 -15.20 -10.53 -12.42
C GLU A 53 -14.01 -9.62 -12.76
N GLU A 54 -13.42 -9.87 -13.94
CA GLU A 54 -12.39 -8.99 -14.50
C GLU A 54 -13.02 -7.65 -14.90
N LEU A 55 -12.56 -6.56 -14.29
CA LEU A 55 -13.01 -5.20 -14.61
C LEU A 55 -12.20 -4.55 -15.74
N GLY A 56 -10.99 -5.05 -15.98
CA GLY A 56 -10.17 -4.58 -17.07
C GLY A 56 -8.75 -5.11 -17.01
N THR A 57 -7.95 -4.64 -17.96
CA THR A 57 -6.56 -5.03 -18.14
C THR A 57 -5.70 -3.78 -18.34
N VAL A 58 -4.51 -3.78 -17.73
CA VAL A 58 -3.50 -2.74 -17.91
C VAL A 58 -3.06 -2.70 -19.37
N LYS A 59 -3.13 -1.51 -19.96
CA LYS A 59 -2.75 -1.22 -21.35
C LYS A 59 -1.38 -0.57 -21.44
N PHE A 60 -0.95 0.13 -20.39
CA PHE A 60 0.27 0.90 -20.38
C PHE A 60 0.84 1.04 -18.96
N LYS A 61 2.12 0.72 -18.80
CA LYS A 61 2.89 0.99 -17.57
C LYS A 61 3.51 2.38 -17.67
N MET A 62 3.26 3.24 -16.69
CA MET A 62 3.75 4.63 -16.70
C MET A 62 5.20 4.73 -16.21
N ALA A 63 5.55 4.01 -15.13
CA ALA A 63 6.91 3.98 -14.63
C ALA A 63 7.86 3.56 -15.76
N ASP A 64 9.01 4.25 -15.84
CA ASP A 64 10.06 4.11 -16.87
C ASP A 64 9.67 4.52 -18.30
N ASN A 65 8.38 4.73 -18.60
CA ASN A 65 7.88 5.00 -19.95
C ASN A 65 7.39 6.45 -20.12
N VAL A 66 6.94 7.11 -19.05
CA VAL A 66 6.52 8.52 -19.06
C VAL A 66 7.65 9.41 -18.55
N LYS A 67 8.03 10.40 -19.37
CA LYS A 67 9.05 11.41 -19.03
C LYS A 67 8.48 12.84 -18.94
N ASP A 68 7.21 13.01 -19.30
CA ASP A 68 6.53 14.29 -19.26
C ASP A 68 5.83 14.45 -17.89
N PRO A 69 6.25 15.40 -17.04
CA PRO A 69 5.58 15.66 -15.77
C PRO A 69 4.14 16.18 -15.96
N SER A 70 3.78 16.63 -17.17
CA SER A 70 2.41 17.04 -17.52
C SER A 70 1.54 15.89 -18.02
N TYR A 71 2.03 14.65 -17.96
CA TYR A 71 1.28 13.48 -18.41
C TYR A 71 -0.04 13.35 -17.66
N ARG A 72 -1.10 13.11 -18.43
CA ARG A 72 -2.45 12.90 -17.89
C ARG A 72 -2.77 11.42 -17.97
N ILE A 73 -2.98 10.82 -16.80
CA ILE A 73 -3.39 9.42 -16.67
C ILE A 73 -4.68 9.17 -17.46
N LYS A 74 -4.73 8.04 -18.17
CA LYS A 74 -5.86 7.62 -19.02
C LYS A 74 -6.26 6.18 -18.72
N ASN A 75 -7.41 5.78 -19.24
CA ASN A 75 -7.99 4.45 -18.98
C ASN A 75 -7.10 3.32 -19.49
N GLY A 76 -6.70 2.42 -18.59
CA GLY A 76 -5.74 1.34 -18.81
C GLY A 76 -4.31 1.67 -18.39
N ASP A 77 -4.03 2.85 -17.84
CA ASP A 77 -2.71 3.14 -17.29
C ASP A 77 -2.55 2.55 -15.88
N ALA A 78 -1.36 2.06 -15.58
CA ALA A 78 -0.92 1.71 -14.24
C ALA A 78 0.49 2.26 -14.01
N THR A 79 0.80 2.67 -12.78
CA THR A 79 2.13 3.16 -12.44
C THR A 79 3.16 2.04 -12.60
N PHE A 80 2.99 0.96 -11.83
CA PHE A 80 4.00 -0.09 -11.70
C PHE A 80 3.60 -1.41 -12.38
N LEU A 81 2.31 -1.65 -12.59
CA LEU A 81 1.84 -2.91 -13.16
C LEU A 81 2.20 -3.04 -14.65
N GLU A 82 2.62 -4.24 -15.04
CA GLU A 82 2.96 -4.54 -16.42
C GLU A 82 1.72 -4.56 -17.33
N LYS A 83 1.91 -4.24 -18.60
CA LYS A 83 0.86 -4.37 -19.62
C LYS A 83 0.35 -5.81 -19.68
N GLY A 84 -0.96 -5.98 -19.72
CA GLY A 84 -1.63 -7.29 -19.69
C GLY A 84 -2.05 -7.75 -18.29
N THR A 85 -1.65 -7.05 -17.23
CA THR A 85 -2.10 -7.34 -15.86
C THR A 85 -3.61 -7.15 -15.75
N LYS A 86 -4.30 -8.16 -15.23
CA LYS A 86 -5.76 -8.15 -15.04
C LYS A 86 -6.13 -7.56 -13.69
N LEU A 87 -7.21 -6.79 -13.67
CA LEU A 87 -7.80 -6.20 -12.48
C LEU A 87 -9.18 -6.79 -12.25
N TYR A 88 -9.47 -7.16 -11.00
CA TYR A 88 -10.69 -7.84 -10.61
C TYR A 88 -11.51 -6.98 -9.66
N ALA A 89 -12.83 -7.02 -9.78
CA ALA A 89 -13.73 -6.52 -8.76
C ALA A 89 -13.57 -7.33 -7.46
N ILE A 90 -13.97 -6.76 -6.32
CA ILE A 90 -14.11 -7.51 -5.07
C ILE A 90 -15.59 -7.57 -4.69
N ASN A 91 -16.11 -8.78 -4.54
CA ASN A 91 -17.48 -9.04 -4.14
C ASN A 91 -17.74 -8.44 -2.75
N GLY A 92 -18.80 -7.64 -2.61
CA GLY A 92 -19.11 -6.93 -1.37
C GLY A 92 -18.26 -5.67 -1.10
N ALA A 93 -17.32 -5.32 -2.00
CA ALA A 93 -16.41 -4.18 -1.83
C ALA A 93 -16.24 -3.38 -3.15
N PRO A 94 -17.28 -2.69 -3.65
CA PRO A 94 -17.27 -2.09 -5.00
C PRO A 94 -16.25 -0.96 -5.21
N ARG A 95 -15.65 -0.44 -4.12
CA ARG A 95 -14.62 0.59 -4.17
C ARG A 95 -13.20 0.02 -4.27
N TRP A 96 -13.09 -1.30 -4.36
CA TRP A 96 -11.84 -2.03 -4.37
C TRP A 96 -11.57 -2.72 -5.67
N LEU A 97 -10.29 -2.83 -5.99
CA LEU A 97 -9.78 -3.73 -7.01
C LEU A 97 -8.76 -4.67 -6.41
N ALA A 98 -8.73 -5.87 -6.94
CA ALA A 98 -7.71 -6.86 -6.63
C ALA A 98 -6.86 -7.13 -7.88
N VAL A 99 -5.55 -7.27 -7.67
CA VAL A 99 -4.57 -7.66 -8.68
C VAL A 99 -3.79 -8.84 -8.13
N LYS A 100 -3.60 -9.90 -8.93
CA LYS A 100 -2.85 -11.07 -8.46
C LYS A 100 -1.40 -10.68 -8.15
N ASP A 101 -0.94 -11.05 -6.97
CA ASP A 101 0.43 -10.88 -6.51
C ASP A 101 0.81 -12.05 -5.60
N GLU A 102 1.78 -12.86 -6.03
CA GLU A 102 2.24 -14.04 -5.30
C GLU A 102 2.91 -13.70 -3.96
N LYS A 103 3.34 -12.45 -3.77
CA LYS A 103 3.95 -11.96 -2.51
C LYS A 103 2.93 -11.37 -1.55
N ALA A 104 1.70 -11.14 -1.99
CA ALA A 104 0.64 -10.61 -1.17
C ALA A 104 0.00 -11.72 -0.31
N ILE A 105 -0.48 -11.36 0.88
CA ILE A 105 -1.28 -12.26 1.69
C ILE A 105 -2.53 -12.61 0.89
N HIS A 106 -2.83 -13.91 0.79
CA HIS A 106 -3.93 -14.44 -0.01
C HIS A 106 -3.81 -14.18 -1.53
N GLY A 107 -2.63 -13.80 -2.02
CA GLY A 107 -2.33 -13.76 -3.46
C GLY A 107 -2.86 -12.54 -4.21
N TYR A 108 -3.30 -11.48 -3.50
CA TYR A 108 -3.82 -10.26 -4.13
C TYR A 108 -3.26 -8.98 -3.49
N HIS A 109 -2.68 -8.12 -4.33
CA HIS A 109 -2.45 -6.71 -4.02
C HIS A 109 -3.74 -5.93 -4.27
N LEU A 110 -4.05 -4.98 -3.40
CA LEU A 110 -5.32 -4.26 -3.43
C LEU A 110 -5.14 -2.80 -3.81
N TYR A 111 -6.14 -2.28 -4.52
CA TYR A 111 -6.25 -0.87 -4.86
C TYR A 111 -7.60 -0.34 -4.42
N TYR A 112 -7.62 0.93 -4.01
CA TYR A 112 -8.79 1.59 -3.47
C TYR A 112 -9.18 2.85 -4.26
N ALA A 113 -10.47 3.00 -4.59
CA ALA A 113 -10.96 4.07 -5.45
C ALA A 113 -10.75 5.46 -4.83
N ARG A 114 -9.91 6.28 -5.49
CA ARG A 114 -9.62 7.66 -5.10
C ARG A 114 -10.90 8.51 -5.16
N LYS A 115 -11.27 9.15 -4.05
CA LYS A 115 -12.35 10.16 -4.01
C LYS A 115 -11.77 11.54 -4.31
N LYS A 116 -12.61 12.45 -4.83
CA LYS A 116 -12.28 13.88 -4.99
C LYS A 116 -12.41 14.69 -3.69
N SER A 117 -13.02 14.14 -2.64
CA SER A 117 -13.21 14.78 -1.34
C SER A 117 -12.34 14.15 -0.26
N GLU A 118 -11.94 14.97 0.72
CA GLU A 118 -11.05 14.68 1.87
C GLU A 118 -11.57 13.63 2.86
N GLU A 119 -12.61 12.87 2.52
CA GLU A 119 -12.99 11.65 3.24
C GLU A 119 -11.93 10.58 2.92
N GLY A 120 -10.76 10.77 3.52
CA GLY A 120 -9.68 9.80 3.55
C GLY A 120 -10.20 8.47 4.05
N TYR A 121 -9.67 7.41 3.49
CA TYR A 121 -10.07 6.08 3.89
C TYR A 121 -9.60 5.80 5.32
N LEU A 122 -10.55 5.58 6.25
CA LEU A 122 -10.28 5.42 7.68
C LEU A 122 -9.75 4.02 7.99
N TRP A 123 -8.46 3.80 7.74
CA TRP A 123 -7.71 2.57 8.04
C TRP A 123 -7.06 2.54 9.42
N GLY A 124 -7.00 3.68 10.09
CA GLY A 124 -6.36 3.80 11.39
C GLY A 124 -6.93 2.77 12.34
N TYR A 125 -6.05 2.10 13.08
CA TYR A 125 -6.46 1.07 14.02
C TYR A 125 -7.52 1.60 14.99
N ASP A 126 -7.39 2.86 15.41
CA ASP A 126 -8.31 3.53 16.33
C ASP A 126 -9.72 3.74 15.74
N ALA A 127 -9.86 3.77 14.41
CA ALA A 127 -11.16 3.89 13.74
C ALA A 127 -11.92 2.57 13.64
N LEU A 128 -11.30 1.43 13.98
CA LEU A 128 -11.94 0.12 13.91
C LEU A 128 -12.95 -0.08 15.04
N ASP A 129 -14.12 -0.61 14.70
CA ASP A 129 -15.05 -1.15 15.69
C ASP A 129 -14.48 -2.46 16.27
N LYS A 130 -13.85 -2.35 17.45
CA LYS A 130 -13.20 -3.49 18.11
C LYS A 130 -14.13 -4.66 18.39
N LYS A 131 -15.44 -4.40 18.52
CA LYS A 131 -16.45 -5.46 18.76
C LYS A 131 -16.69 -6.33 17.53
N LYS A 132 -16.31 -5.86 16.34
CA LYS A 132 -16.40 -6.62 15.09
C LYS A 132 -15.14 -7.41 14.77
N ILE A 133 -14.07 -7.27 15.55
CA ILE A 133 -12.83 -8.02 15.33
C ILE A 133 -13.11 -9.48 15.67
N GLN A 134 -12.92 -10.36 14.68
CA GLN A 134 -13.18 -11.81 14.81
C GLN A 134 -11.90 -12.59 15.07
N LYS A 135 -10.81 -12.19 14.42
CA LYS A 135 -9.48 -12.78 14.58
C LYS A 135 -8.40 -11.80 14.14
N VAL A 136 -7.17 -12.08 14.54
CA VAL A 136 -5.96 -11.45 14.01
C VAL A 136 -5.07 -12.53 13.42
N GLU A 137 -4.42 -12.24 12.30
CA GLU A 137 -3.34 -13.09 11.78
C GLU A 137 -2.03 -12.33 11.79
N LEU A 138 -0.97 -13.03 12.16
CA LEU A 138 0.38 -12.52 12.25
C LEU A 138 1.20 -13.19 11.16
N TYR A 139 1.73 -12.41 10.23
CA TYR A 139 2.61 -12.91 9.18
C TYR A 139 4.01 -12.37 9.39
N LYS A 140 5.03 -13.22 9.27
CA LYS A 140 6.43 -12.79 9.23
C LYS A 140 6.87 -12.55 7.79
N GLU A 141 7.48 -11.41 7.54
CA GLU A 141 8.07 -11.06 6.25
C GLU A 141 9.53 -11.53 6.19
N ASP A 142 9.89 -12.26 5.12
CA ASP A 142 11.27 -12.64 4.84
C ASP A 142 12.00 -11.59 3.97
N ARG A 143 13.27 -11.84 3.65
CA ARG A 143 14.09 -10.93 2.84
C ARG A 143 13.58 -10.77 1.39
N ASP A 144 12.81 -11.73 0.89
CA ASP A 144 12.21 -11.71 -0.45
C ASP A 144 10.82 -11.08 -0.47
N GLN A 145 10.40 -10.51 0.68
CA GLN A 145 9.09 -9.89 0.95
C GLN A 145 7.92 -10.88 0.98
N ARG A 146 8.20 -12.18 1.08
CA ARG A 146 7.18 -13.22 1.24
C ARG A 146 6.68 -13.20 2.67
N LYS A 147 5.37 -13.36 2.83
CA LYS A 147 4.68 -13.29 4.11
C LYS A 147 4.24 -14.69 4.50
N GLN A 148 4.75 -15.19 5.63
CA GLN A 148 4.43 -16.52 6.15
C GLN A 148 3.58 -16.38 7.40
N LEU A 149 2.44 -17.08 7.44
CA LEU A 149 1.58 -17.09 8.62
C LEU A 149 2.34 -17.70 9.80
N VAL A 150 2.49 -16.92 10.85
CA VAL A 150 3.09 -17.33 12.13
C VAL A 150 2.02 -17.79 13.09
N ARG A 151 0.94 -17.00 13.21
CA ARG A 151 -0.12 -17.28 14.18
C ARG A 151 -1.46 -16.69 13.75
N THR A 152 -2.51 -17.44 14.03
CA THR A 152 -3.88 -16.92 14.08
C THR A 152 -4.27 -16.74 15.54
N VAL A 153 -4.69 -15.54 15.91
CA VAL A 153 -5.17 -15.18 17.24
C VAL A 153 -6.69 -15.04 17.17
N SER A 154 -7.38 -15.88 17.94
CA SER A 154 -8.84 -15.87 18.10
C SER A 154 -9.17 -16.06 19.58
N GLU A 155 -10.45 -16.04 19.96
CA GLU A 155 -10.83 -16.26 21.36
C GLU A 155 -10.30 -17.62 21.88
N PRO A 156 -9.82 -17.70 23.14
CA PRO A 156 -9.83 -16.65 24.18
C PRO A 156 -8.64 -15.68 24.17
N ASP A 157 -7.64 -15.90 23.30
CA ASP A 157 -6.40 -15.13 23.27
C ASP A 157 -6.56 -13.74 22.64
N LEU A 158 -7.61 -13.55 21.84
CA LEU A 158 -7.89 -12.31 21.12
C LEU A 158 -8.01 -11.12 22.06
N THR A 159 -8.79 -11.24 23.13
CA THR A 159 -8.97 -10.17 24.12
C THR A 159 -7.63 -9.72 24.72
N ARG A 160 -6.76 -10.68 25.05
CA ARG A 160 -5.42 -10.39 25.58
C ARG A 160 -4.55 -9.69 24.53
N PHE A 161 -4.54 -10.18 23.30
CA PHE A 161 -3.75 -9.61 22.22
C PHE A 161 -4.15 -8.16 21.93
N LEU A 162 -5.45 -7.88 21.77
CA LEU A 162 -5.95 -6.53 21.55
C LEU A 162 -5.57 -5.60 22.71
N SER A 163 -5.69 -6.06 23.96
CA SER A 163 -5.25 -5.28 25.12
C SER A 163 -3.77 -4.87 25.08
N LEU A 164 -2.89 -5.69 24.51
CA LEU A 164 -1.48 -5.34 24.34
C LEU A 164 -1.29 -4.24 23.28
N LEU A 165 -2.07 -4.27 22.20
CA LEU A 165 -2.07 -3.22 21.18
C LEU A 165 -2.52 -1.87 21.76
N GLU A 166 -3.63 -1.87 22.52
CA GLU A 166 -4.18 -0.67 23.17
C GLU A 166 -3.24 -0.07 24.23
N ARG A 167 -2.43 -0.91 24.89
CA ARG A 167 -1.42 -0.50 25.87
C ARG A 167 -0.15 0.07 25.24
N SER A 168 -0.06 0.13 23.91
CA SER A 168 1.09 0.71 23.25
C SER A 168 1.20 2.21 23.51
N VAL A 169 2.42 2.70 23.66
CA VAL A 169 2.72 4.11 23.92
C VAL A 169 3.38 4.75 22.69
N PRO A 170 3.07 6.01 22.34
CA PRO A 170 3.77 6.72 21.26
C PRO A 170 5.28 6.72 21.48
N ASP A 171 6.03 6.55 20.39
CA ASP A 171 7.49 6.48 20.42
C ASP A 171 8.10 6.95 19.10
N ASP A 172 7.99 8.25 18.83
CA ASP A 172 8.55 8.88 17.62
C ASP A 172 10.08 8.84 17.57
N SER A 173 10.72 8.49 18.69
CA SER A 173 12.18 8.36 18.81
C SER A 173 12.71 6.96 18.50
N ALA A 174 11.82 5.99 18.26
CA ALA A 174 12.20 4.61 18.05
C ALA A 174 13.06 4.45 16.80
N ILE A 175 14.22 3.83 16.94
CA ILE A 175 15.11 3.53 15.82
C ILE A 175 14.85 2.09 15.41
N ILE A 176 14.18 1.91 14.28
CA ILE A 176 14.01 0.61 13.64
C ILE A 176 15.22 0.38 12.73
N SER A 177 16.10 -0.57 13.10
CA SER A 177 17.30 -0.87 12.33
C SER A 177 17.32 -2.32 11.87
N SER A 178 17.41 -2.51 10.54
CA SER A 178 17.59 -3.83 9.92
C SER A 178 18.94 -4.47 10.22
N GLU A 179 19.88 -3.72 10.78
CA GLU A 179 21.22 -4.19 11.14
C GLU A 179 21.25 -4.89 12.50
N THR A 180 20.15 -4.85 13.25
CA THR A 180 20.05 -5.57 14.53
C THR A 180 19.95 -7.08 14.30
N THR A 181 20.61 -7.86 15.16
CA THR A 181 20.66 -9.33 15.01
C THR A 181 19.31 -10.01 15.17
N ASP A 182 18.38 -9.36 15.87
CA ASP A 182 17.03 -9.87 16.12
C ASP A 182 15.96 -9.25 15.21
N PHE A 183 16.36 -8.43 14.23
CA PHE A 183 15.45 -7.73 13.33
C PHE A 183 14.44 -8.68 12.70
N ALA A 184 13.17 -8.35 12.84
CA ALA A 184 12.09 -9.04 12.16
C ALA A 184 10.94 -8.08 11.86
N ARG A 185 10.33 -8.25 10.69
CA ARG A 185 9.14 -7.53 10.28
C ARG A 185 7.96 -8.48 10.24
N PHE A 186 6.86 -8.05 10.86
CA PHE A 186 5.61 -8.77 10.92
C PHE A 186 4.47 -7.89 10.38
N HIS A 187 3.42 -8.54 9.90
CA HIS A 187 2.16 -7.93 9.50
C HIS A 187 1.05 -8.44 10.41
N ILE A 188 0.32 -7.52 11.02
CA ILE A 188 -0.84 -7.77 11.86
C ILE A 188 -2.08 -7.53 11.01
N ILE A 189 -2.78 -8.57 10.60
CA ILE A 189 -4.01 -8.48 9.79
C ILE A 189 -5.21 -8.65 10.70
N VAL A 190 -6.08 -7.64 10.77
CA VAL A 190 -7.24 -7.62 11.67
C VAL A 190 -8.51 -7.93 10.89
N TYR A 191 -9.11 -9.08 11.13
CA TYR A 191 -10.29 -9.54 10.40
C TYR A 191 -11.59 -9.11 11.09
N THR A 192 -12.51 -8.58 10.29
CA THR A 192 -13.90 -8.27 10.69
C THR A 192 -14.88 -9.01 9.77
N ASP A 193 -16.13 -8.54 9.70
CA ASP A 193 -17.14 -8.93 8.71
C ASP A 193 -16.88 -8.37 7.29
N SER A 194 -15.80 -7.60 7.11
CA SER A 194 -15.45 -6.96 5.84
C SER A 194 -14.76 -7.93 4.86
N PRO A 195 -15.01 -7.80 3.54
CA PRO A 195 -14.26 -8.52 2.50
C PRO A 195 -12.78 -8.09 2.42
N VAL A 196 -12.42 -6.95 3.00
CA VAL A 196 -11.04 -6.46 3.06
C VAL A 196 -10.67 -6.19 4.51
N ALA A 197 -9.53 -6.75 4.94
CA ALA A 197 -8.97 -6.57 6.27
C ALA A 197 -7.86 -5.52 6.27
N PRO A 198 -7.83 -4.59 7.25
CA PRO A 198 -6.67 -3.75 7.52
C PRO A 198 -5.48 -4.58 8.02
N GLY A 199 -4.29 -4.10 7.68
CA GLY A 199 -3.00 -4.61 8.09
C GLY A 199 -2.15 -3.51 8.73
N TYR A 200 -1.32 -3.92 9.69
CA TYR A 200 -0.39 -3.03 10.40
C TYR A 200 0.97 -3.67 10.47
N ILE A 201 2.02 -2.86 10.43
CA ILE A 201 3.40 -3.37 10.50
C ILE A 201 3.83 -3.40 11.96
N LEU A 202 4.48 -4.51 12.34
CA LEU A 202 5.16 -4.71 13.61
C LEU A 202 6.62 -5.05 13.36
N PHE A 203 7.53 -4.30 13.97
CA PHE A 203 8.95 -4.54 13.97
C PHE A 203 9.39 -5.10 15.31
N ARG A 204 10.29 -6.08 15.26
CA ARG A 204 11.17 -6.43 16.38
C ARG A 204 12.57 -5.92 16.04
N SER A 205 13.16 -5.14 16.94
CA SER A 205 14.49 -4.55 16.76
C SER A 205 15.08 -4.23 18.13
N ASP A 206 16.29 -4.71 18.42
CA ASP A 206 17.00 -4.46 19.68
C ASP A 206 16.18 -4.82 20.93
N GLY A 207 15.49 -5.97 20.89
CA GLY A 207 14.61 -6.45 21.96
C GLY A 207 13.31 -5.64 22.15
N GLN A 208 13.08 -4.61 21.33
CA GLN A 208 11.87 -3.79 21.34
C GLN A 208 10.85 -4.26 20.30
N TYR A 209 9.59 -3.94 20.55
CA TYR A 209 8.47 -4.23 19.67
C TYR A 209 7.79 -2.90 19.31
N ILE A 210 7.89 -2.51 18.04
CA ILE A 210 7.41 -1.21 17.56
C ILE A 210 6.40 -1.49 16.46
N TRP A 211 5.18 -0.98 16.59
CA TRP A 211 4.17 -1.09 15.55
C TRP A 211 3.70 0.29 15.11
N ALA A 212 3.11 0.36 13.92
CA ALA A 212 2.66 1.60 13.31
C ALA A 212 1.19 1.49 12.87
N PRO A 213 0.22 1.66 13.79
CA PRO A 213 -1.19 1.73 13.44
C PRO A 213 -1.54 3.00 12.66
N ASP A 214 -0.88 4.10 13.01
CA ASP A 214 -0.96 5.42 12.38
C ASP A 214 0.42 6.09 12.51
N ASP A 215 0.90 6.21 13.76
CA ASP A 215 2.26 6.64 14.13
C ASP A 215 3.04 5.51 14.82
N GLN A 216 4.35 5.69 15.03
CA GLN A 216 5.17 4.69 15.70
C GLN A 216 4.81 4.58 17.19
N ARG A 217 4.55 3.35 17.63
CA ARG A 217 4.18 3.05 19.02
C ARG A 217 4.96 1.85 19.52
N ARG A 218 5.39 1.91 20.77
CA ARG A 218 6.07 0.80 21.45
C ARG A 218 5.06 -0.10 22.14
N LEU A 219 5.15 -1.40 21.87
CA LEU A 219 4.31 -2.43 22.48
C LEU A 219 4.91 -2.98 23.77
N PRO A 220 4.07 -3.48 24.70
CA PRO A 220 4.55 -4.23 25.86
C PRO A 220 5.34 -5.50 25.45
N PRO A 221 6.44 -5.87 26.14
CA PRO A 221 7.25 -7.05 25.81
C PRO A 221 6.48 -8.37 25.76
N GLU A 222 5.33 -8.45 26.44
CA GLU A 222 4.42 -9.59 26.44
C GLU A 222 3.90 -9.95 25.04
N ILE A 223 3.96 -9.03 24.07
CA ILE A 223 3.59 -9.30 22.68
C ILE A 223 4.46 -10.40 22.06
N SER A 224 5.68 -10.58 22.55
CA SER A 224 6.60 -11.64 22.13
C SER A 224 5.97 -13.03 22.17
N GLY A 225 5.06 -13.30 23.12
CA GLY A 225 4.36 -14.58 23.23
C GLY A 225 3.44 -14.91 22.05
N PHE A 226 3.20 -13.96 21.14
CA PHE A 226 2.37 -14.14 19.94
C PHE A 226 3.17 -14.23 18.63
N ILE A 227 4.45 -13.84 18.64
CA ILE A 227 5.29 -13.69 17.44
C ILE A 227 6.62 -14.48 17.51
N GLN A 228 6.71 -15.40 18.47
CA GLN A 228 7.80 -16.38 18.57
C GLN A 228 7.61 -17.53 17.58
#